data_AF-A0A843EHF1-F1
#
_entry.id   AF-A0A843EHF1-F1
#
_cell.length_a   1.000
_cell.length_b   1.000
_cell.length_c   1.000
_cell.angle_alpha   90.00
_cell.angle_beta   90.00
_cell.angle_gamma   90.00
#
_symmetry.space_group_name_H-M   'P 1'
#
loop_
_entity.id
_entity.type
_entity.pdbx_description
1 polymer ?
#
loop_
_entity_poly.entity_id
_entity_poly.type
_entity_poly.pdbx_seq_one_letter_code
_entity_poly.pdbx_strand_id
1 'polypeptide(L)' 'VIQSAVANAEYKGLDVDSMVLRTITVSRGRTIPGHMPRAHGRATQWNQETVNLEVIIEEVE' A
#
# COMPACT_ATOMS: atom_id res chain seq x y z
N VAL A 1 0.37 7.52 0.05
CA VAL A 1 -0.55 6.96 -0.97
C VAL A 1 -1.65 7.93 -1.31
N ILE A 2 -2.51 8.36 -0.36
CA ILE A 2 -3.59 9.32 -0.64
C ILE A 2 -3.05 10.67 -1.16
N GLN A 3 -2.05 11.26 -0.49
CA GLN A 3 -1.40 12.49 -0.96
C GLN A 3 -0.82 12.36 -2.38
N SER A 4 -0.29 11.18 -2.71
CA SER A 4 0.23 10.90 -4.05
C SER A 4 -0.90 10.78 -5.08
N ALA A 5 -2.05 10.22 -4.69
CA ALA A 5 -3.22 10.15 -5.54
C ALA A 5 -3.79 11.56 -5.82
N VAL A 6 -3.84 12.43 -4.80
CA VAL A 6 -4.19 13.84 -4.93
C VAL A 6 -3.23 14.58 -5.86
N ALA A 7 -1.92 14.47 -5.65
CA ALA A 7 -0.93 15.12 -6.51
C ALA A 7 -1.03 14.67 -7.98
N ASN A 8 -1.38 13.40 -8.21
CA ASN A 8 -1.62 12.88 -9.56
C ASN A 8 -2.92 13.43 -10.18
N ALA A 9 -3.96 13.68 -9.38
CA ALA A 9 -5.19 14.32 -9.81
C ALA A 9 -4.98 15.80 -10.16
N GLU A 10 -4.27 16.54 -9.30
CA GLU A 10 -3.85 17.93 -9.56
C GLU A 10 -3.04 18.03 -10.86
N TYR A 11 -2.08 17.12 -11.04
CA TYR A 11 -1.28 17.07 -12.25
C TYR A 11 -2.12 16.83 -13.52
N LYS A 12 -3.21 16.07 -13.40
CA LYS A 12 -4.17 15.83 -14.49
C LYS A 12 -5.15 16.98 -14.70
N GLY A 13 -5.14 18.00 -13.84
CA GLY A 13 -6.02 19.17 -13.91
C GLY A 13 -7.46 18.87 -13.47
N LEU A 14 -7.66 17.84 -12.66
CA LEU A 14 -8.97 17.51 -12.08
C LEU A 14 -9.18 18.29 -10.77
N ASP A 15 -10.43 18.60 -10.43
CA ASP A 15 -10.74 19.24 -9.15
C ASP A 15 -10.58 18.24 -8.00
N VAL A 16 -9.71 18.54 -7.05
CA VAL A 16 -9.39 17.65 -5.93
C VAL A 16 -10.49 17.68 -4.88
N ASP A 17 -11.17 18.80 -4.73
CA ASP A 17 -12.18 19.01 -3.68
C ASP A 17 -13.48 18.24 -3.98
N SER A 18 -13.73 17.92 -5.26
CA SER A 18 -14.86 17.10 -5.73
C SER A 18 -14.57 15.59 -5.76
N MET A 19 -13.33 15.16 -5.45
CA MET A 19 -12.95 13.75 -5.53
C MET A 19 -13.27 12.95 -4.28
N VAL A 20 -13.71 11.71 -4.49
CA VAL A 20 -13.91 10.70 -3.45
C VAL A 20 -13.18 9.40 -3.77
N LEU A 21 -12.91 8.64 -2.71
CA LEU A 21 -12.37 7.30 -2.80
C LEU A 21 -13.47 6.35 -3.30
N ARG A 22 -13.33 5.82 -4.52
CA ARG A 22 -14.23 4.77 -5.02
C ARG A 22 -13.88 3.41 -4.45
N THR A 23 -12.59 3.05 -4.55
CA THR A 23 -12.13 1.70 -4.16
C THR A 23 -10.74 1.76 -3.57
N ILE A 24 -10.55 0.97 -2.51
CA ILE A 24 -9.24 0.66 -1.94
C ILE A 24 -9.09 -0.86 -1.97
N THR A 25 -8.08 -1.34 -2.69
CA THR A 25 -7.76 -2.77 -2.77
C THR A 25 -6.41 -3.02 -2.11
N VAL A 26 -6.34 -4.09 -1.32
CA VAL A 26 -5.12 -4.52 -0.65
C VAL A 26 -4.80 -5.94 -1.08
N SER A 27 -3.60 -6.16 -1.60
CA SER A 27 -3.11 -7.49 -1.94
C SER A 27 -1.82 -7.83 -1.18
N ARG A 28 -1.63 -9.11 -0.89
CA ARG A 28 -0.42 -9.59 -0.22
C ARG A 28 0.77 -9.38 -1.17
N GLY A 29 1.75 -8.64 -0.68
CA GLY A 29 3.01 -8.38 -1.39
C GLY A 29 4.04 -9.49 -1.13
N ARG A 30 5.27 -9.26 -1.61
CA ARG A 30 6.37 -10.20 -1.43
C ARG A 30 6.74 -10.33 0.04
N THR A 31 6.83 -11.56 0.53
CA THR A 31 7.40 -11.82 1.85
C THR A 31 8.93 -11.75 1.78
N ILE A 32 9.55 -10.94 2.62
CA ILE A 32 11.00 -10.85 2.74
C ILE A 32 11.44 -11.82 3.83
N PRO A 33 12.21 -12.88 3.50
CA PRO A 33 12.60 -13.88 4.48
C PRO A 33 13.63 -13.31 5.45
N GLY A 34 13.42 -13.54 6.74
CA GLY A 34 14.37 -13.21 7.80
C GLY A 34 14.57 -14.41 8.72
N HIS A 35 15.63 -14.37 9.53
CA HIS A 35 15.97 -15.46 10.45
C HIS A 35 16.20 -14.88 11.84
N MET A 36 15.50 -15.43 12.84
CA MET A 36 15.72 -15.09 14.24
C MET A 36 16.43 -16.25 14.95
N PRO A 37 17.64 -16.03 15.49
CA PRO A 37 18.33 -17.02 16.31
C PRO A 37 17.50 -17.39 17.55
N ARG A 38 17.48 -18.68 17.89
CA ARG A 38 16.82 -19.24 19.07
C ARG A 38 17.81 -20.07 19.89
N ALA A 39 17.38 -20.45 21.09
CA ALA A 39 18.15 -21.34 21.95
C ALA A 39 18.49 -22.67 21.23
N HIS A 40 19.56 -23.33 21.69
CA HIS A 40 20.07 -24.59 21.14
C HIS A 40 20.45 -24.51 19.64
N GLY A 41 20.93 -23.36 19.17
CA GLY A 41 21.42 -23.20 17.80
C GLY A 41 20.34 -23.28 16.72
N ARG A 42 19.07 -23.16 17.09
CA ARG A 42 17.94 -23.18 16.15
C ARG A 42 17.75 -21.80 15.52
N ALA A 43 17.26 -21.76 14.30
CA ALA A 43 16.78 -20.52 13.67
C ALA A 43 15.34 -20.73 13.22
N THR A 44 14.49 -19.75 13.50
CA THR A 44 13.09 -19.73 13.02
C THR A 44 12.90 -18.59 12.04
N GLN A 45 11.96 -18.76 11.10
CA GLN A 45 11.61 -17.71 10.16
C GLN A 45 11.13 -16.46 10.91
N TRP A 46 11.63 -15.31 10.49
CA TRP A 46 11.25 -13.98 10.95
C TRP A 46 10.99 -13.13 9.72
N ASN A 47 9.94 -13.49 9.00
CA ASN A 47 9.67 -12.90 7.72
C ASN A 47 8.98 -11.54 7.88
N GLN A 48 9.37 -10.59 7.04
CA GLN A 48 8.64 -9.33 6.90
C GLN A 48 7.62 -9.48 5.78
N GLU A 49 6.34 -9.44 6.14
CA GLU A 49 5.27 -9.39 5.16
C GLU A 49 5.16 -7.96 4.59
N THR A 50 4.98 -7.86 3.28
CA THR A 50 4.70 -6.59 2.60
C THR A 50 3.32 -6.65 1.96
N VAL A 51 2.76 -5.49 1.63
CA VAL A 51 1.44 -5.36 1.02
C VAL A 51 1.50 -4.39 -0.15
N ASN A 52 0.72 -4.68 -1.18
CA ASN A 52 0.47 -3.74 -2.27
C ASN A 52 -0.88 -3.07 -2.03
N LEU A 53 -0.88 -1.74 -2.14
CA LEU A 53 -2.05 -0.89 -1.93
C LEU A 53 -2.42 -0.23 -3.26
N GLU A 54 -3.64 -0.47 -3.72
CA GLU A 54 -4.21 0.16 -4.90
C GLU A 54 -5.36 1.07 -4.46
N VAL A 55 -5.33 2.32 -4.92
CA VAL A 55 -6.31 3.35 -4.54
C VAL A 55 -6.84 3.98 -5.82
N ILE A 56 -8.17 3.96 -5.98
CA ILE A 56 -8.87 4.59 -7.10
C ILE A 56 -9.72 5.73 -6.54
N ILE A 57 -9.47 6.93 -7.04
CA ILE A 57 -10.22 8.15 -6.76
C ILE A 57 -11.01 8.54 -8.00
N GLU A 58 -12.23 9.03 -7.78
CA GLU A 58 -13.13 9.48 -8.84
C GLU A 58 -13.77 10.81 -8.46
N GLU A 59 -14.08 11.59 -9.47
CA GLU A 59 -14.84 12.82 -9.34
C GLU A 59 -16.33 12.47 -9.22
N VAL A 60 -17.01 13.11 -8.28
CA VAL A 60 -18.47 13.01 -8.12
C VAL A 60 -19.08 14.25 -8.73
N GLU A 61 -19.92 14.05 -9.75
CA GLU A 61 -20.83 15.08 -10.28
C GLU A 61 -21.92 15.48 -9.27
#